data_AF-A0A496WL99-F1
#
_entry.id   AF-A0A496WL99-F1
#
_cell.length_a   1.000
_cell.length_b   1.000
_cell.length_c   1.000
_cell.angle_alpha   90.00
_cell.angle_beta   90.00
_cell.angle_gamma   90.00
#
_symmetry.space_group_name_H-M   'P 1'
#
loop_
_entity.id
_entity.type
_entity.pdbx_description
1 polymer ?
#
loop_
_entity_poly.entity_id
_entity_poly.type
_entity_poly.pdbx_seq_one_letter_code
_entity_poly.pdbx_strand_id
1 'polypeptide(L)'
;MGLIKPDEGCIAIDGEILHEESLQDWRASIGYVPQDVYLVDGTVEENIAFGVVKADIDIERVKRAARMAAMHDFIENLPDGYQASVGEKGGKFSGGQKQRIGLARAFYREVSVLLLDEATSALDMQTQSEILENLKASGYGLTVIMATHRSEAIAVADRVIGINDNSLHPQ
;
A
#
# COMPACT_ATOMS: atom_id res chain seq x y z
N MET A 1 10.61 0.47 8.51
CA MET A 1 10.21 1.87 8.78
C MET A 1 11.27 2.64 9.58
N GLY A 2 11.93 2.01 10.58
CA GLY A 2 12.97 2.69 11.37
C GLY A 2 12.42 3.79 12.27
N LEU A 3 11.26 3.54 12.89
CA LEU A 3 10.64 4.40 13.89
C LEU A 3 11.13 4.10 15.31
N ILE A 4 11.54 2.85 15.54
CA ILE A 4 12.04 2.33 16.81
C ILE A 4 13.31 1.54 16.50
N LYS A 5 14.29 1.59 17.41
CA LYS A 5 15.51 0.80 17.36
C LYS A 5 15.33 -0.46 18.23
N PRO A 6 15.72 -1.65 17.76
CA PRO A 6 15.65 -2.85 18.60
C PRO A 6 16.64 -2.75 19.77
N ASP A 7 16.25 -3.25 20.94
CA ASP A 7 17.11 -3.32 22.12
C ASP A 7 18.24 -4.36 21.94
N GLU A 8 17.93 -5.47 21.26
CA GLU A 8 18.88 -6.55 20.93
C GLU A 8 18.71 -7.01 19.47
N GLY A 9 19.78 -7.53 18.87
CA GLY A 9 19.82 -7.97 17.47
C GLY A 9 20.03 -6.82 16.47
N CYS A 10 19.76 -7.10 15.19
CA CYS A 10 19.87 -6.10 14.13
C CYS A 10 18.82 -6.33 13.03
N ILE A 11 18.49 -5.26 12.30
CA ILE A 11 17.67 -5.31 11.09
C ILE A 11 18.63 -5.16 9.92
N ALA A 12 18.60 -6.08 8.97
CA ALA A 12 19.39 -6.00 7.75
C ALA A 12 18.48 -5.96 6.51
N ILE A 13 18.90 -5.21 5.49
CA ILE A 13 18.25 -5.10 4.19
C ILE A 13 19.28 -5.52 3.16
N ASP A 14 18.96 -6.51 2.34
CA ASP A 14 19.88 -7.07 1.32
C ASP A 14 21.25 -7.49 1.87
N GLY A 15 21.29 -7.89 3.14
CA GLY A 15 22.51 -8.32 3.85
C GLY A 15 23.29 -7.19 4.54
N GLU A 16 22.89 -5.93 4.36
CA GLU A 16 23.50 -4.77 5.03
C GLU A 16 22.69 -4.36 6.25
N ILE A 17 23.38 -4.12 7.38
CA ILE A 17 22.73 -3.68 8.61
C ILE A 17 22.16 -2.27 8.40
N LEU A 18 20.89 -2.09 8.75
CA LEU A 18 20.23 -0.80 8.67
C LEU A 18 20.73 0.11 9.80
N HIS A 19 21.54 1.09 9.43
CA HIS A 19 22.03 2.15 10.31
C HIS A 19 21.15 3.40 10.26
N GLU A 20 21.26 4.26 11.28
CA GLU A 20 20.46 5.50 11.37
C GLU A 20 20.69 6.45 10.19
N GLU A 21 21.93 6.51 9.70
CA GLU A 21 22.34 7.30 8.54
C GLU A 21 21.66 6.89 7.24
N SER A 22 21.26 5.62 7.10
CA SER A 22 20.59 5.09 5.90
C SER A 22 19.06 5.14 5.99
N LEU A 23 18.49 5.63 7.11
CA LEU A 23 17.04 5.60 7.33
C LEU A 23 16.24 6.43 6.34
N GLN A 24 16.81 7.53 5.84
CA GLN A 24 16.12 8.39 4.88
C GLN A 24 15.89 7.64 3.56
N ASP A 25 16.94 7.06 3.00
CA ASP A 25 16.89 6.30 1.74
C ASP A 25 16.01 5.05 1.91
N TRP A 26 16.12 4.37 3.05
CA TRP A 26 15.25 3.24 3.37
C TRP A 26 13.77 3.63 3.42
N ARG A 27 13.41 4.76 4.03
CA ARG A 27 12.02 5.22 4.06
C ARG A 27 11.52 5.65 2.67
N ALA A 28 12.40 6.10 1.80
CA ALA A 28 12.05 6.40 0.41
C ALA A 28 11.71 5.11 -0.37
N SER A 29 12.36 3.99 -0.05
CA SER A 29 12.14 2.69 -0.68
C SER A 29 10.97 1.88 -0.12
N ILE A 30 10.28 2.38 0.93
CA ILE A 30 9.13 1.72 1.56
C ILE A 30 7.81 2.44 1.24
N GLY A 31 6.79 1.66 0.89
CA GLY A 31 5.38 2.03 0.94
C GLY A 31 4.72 1.40 2.16
N TYR A 32 3.90 2.16 2.89
CA TYR A 32 3.11 1.66 4.00
C TYR A 32 1.64 1.98 3.76
N VAL A 33 0.79 0.97 3.89
CA VAL A 33 -0.66 1.12 3.83
C VAL A 33 -1.24 0.69 5.18
N PRO A 34 -1.74 1.65 5.99
CA PRO A 34 -2.35 1.35 7.28
C PRO A 34 -3.72 0.69 7.12
N GLN A 35 -4.21 0.11 8.21
CA GLN A 35 -5.57 -0.43 8.30
C GLN A 35 -6.62 0.63 7.95
N ASP A 36 -6.47 1.82 8.55
CA ASP A 36 -7.31 2.99 8.30
C ASP A 36 -6.61 4.01 7.40
N VAL A 37 -7.02 4.06 6.14
CA VAL A 37 -6.48 5.02 5.17
C VAL A 37 -7.12 6.39 5.32
N TYR A 38 -6.28 7.38 5.63
CA TYR A 38 -6.67 8.78 5.62
C TYR A 38 -6.48 9.41 4.23
N LEU A 39 -7.56 10.00 3.71
CA LEU A 39 -7.55 10.83 2.51
C LEU A 39 -7.57 12.30 2.91
N VAL A 40 -6.71 13.10 2.28
CA VAL A 40 -6.68 14.55 2.47
C VAL A 40 -7.69 15.22 1.56
N ASP A 41 -8.17 16.38 1.96
CA ASP A 41 -9.07 17.19 1.15
C ASP A 41 -8.39 17.55 -0.17
N GLY A 42 -9.04 17.19 -1.28
CA GLY A 42 -8.49 17.28 -2.62
C GLY A 42 -9.22 16.35 -3.57
N THR A 43 -8.60 16.11 -4.71
CA THR A 43 -9.08 15.21 -5.76
C THR A 43 -8.60 13.77 -5.54
N VAL A 44 -9.17 12.83 -6.28
CA VAL A 44 -8.71 11.43 -6.28
C VAL A 44 -7.26 11.34 -6.77
N GLU A 45 -6.88 12.05 -7.83
CA GLU A 45 -5.50 12.02 -8.34
C GLU A 45 -4.49 12.59 -7.34
N GLU A 46 -4.80 13.68 -6.63
CA GLU A 46 -3.93 14.26 -5.60
C GLU A 46 -3.74 13.31 -4.42
N ASN A 47 -4.76 12.51 -4.10
CA ASN A 47 -4.68 11.50 -3.05
C ASN A 47 -3.90 10.25 -3.47
N ILE A 48 -3.92 9.89 -4.76
CA ILE A 48 -3.09 8.81 -5.32
C ILE A 48 -1.63 9.29 -5.41
N ALA A 49 -1.38 10.46 -5.99
CA ALA A 49 -0.06 11.08 -6.10
C ALA A 49 0.34 11.86 -4.83
N PHE A 50 -0.05 11.36 -3.66
CA PHE A 50 0.12 12.07 -2.40
C PHE A 50 1.59 12.43 -2.12
N GLY A 51 1.83 13.71 -1.79
CA GLY A 51 3.17 14.24 -1.56
C GLY A 51 3.89 14.73 -2.83
N VAL A 52 3.29 14.59 -4.01
CA VAL A 52 3.79 15.18 -5.26
C VAL A 52 3.18 16.56 -5.46
N VAL A 53 3.97 17.51 -5.95
CA VAL A 53 3.49 18.84 -6.34
C VAL A 53 2.49 18.68 -7.49
N LYS A 54 1.34 19.34 -7.43
CA LYS A 54 0.24 19.16 -8.39
C LYS A 54 0.67 19.26 -9.87
N ALA A 55 1.57 20.19 -10.18
CA ALA A 55 2.09 20.40 -11.54
C ALA A 55 2.93 19.22 -12.07
N ASP A 56 3.46 18.39 -11.17
CA ASP A 56 4.35 17.27 -11.46
C ASP A 56 3.63 15.90 -11.36
N ILE A 57 2.31 15.90 -11.16
CA ILE A 57 1.54 14.65 -11.10
C ILE A 57 1.50 14.02 -12.51
N ASP A 58 2.03 12.79 -12.60
CA ASP A 58 1.94 11.97 -13.80
C ASP A 58 0.59 11.24 -13.84
N ILE A 59 -0.32 11.72 -14.68
CA ILE A 59 -1.68 11.18 -14.81
C ILE A 59 -1.70 9.74 -15.31
N GLU A 60 -0.78 9.34 -16.19
CA GLU A 60 -0.74 7.96 -16.69
C GLU A 60 -0.25 7.01 -15.58
N ARG A 61 0.68 7.47 -14.75
CA ARG A 61 1.09 6.75 -13.54
C ARG A 61 -0.03 6.69 -12.50
N VAL A 62 -0.82 7.74 -12.33
CA VAL A 62 -2.03 7.72 -11.48
C VAL A 62 -3.03 6.67 -11.96
N LYS A 63 -3.31 6.62 -13.27
CA LYS A 63 -4.21 5.61 -13.85
C LYS A 63 -3.67 4.20 -13.69
N ARG A 64 -2.37 3.99 -13.93
CA ARG A 64 -1.70 2.69 -13.72
C ARG A 64 -1.85 2.22 -12.27
N ALA A 65 -1.54 3.10 -11.32
CA ALA A 65 -1.67 2.80 -9.89
C ALA A 65 -3.12 2.48 -9.50
N ALA A 66 -4.09 3.23 -10.02
CA ALA A 66 -5.51 2.98 -9.79
C ALA A 66 -5.99 1.64 -10.39
N ARG A 67 -5.45 1.21 -11.54
CA ARG A 67 -5.75 -0.11 -12.12
C ARG A 67 -5.19 -1.23 -11.25
N MET A 68 -3.94 -1.11 -10.81
CA MET A 68 -3.35 -2.09 -9.89
C MET A 68 -4.16 -2.25 -8.60
N ALA A 69 -4.75 -1.16 -8.12
CA ALA A 69 -5.62 -1.15 -6.95
C ALA A 69 -7.09 -1.48 -7.23
N ALA A 70 -7.45 -1.97 -8.43
CA ALA A 70 -8.83 -2.28 -8.83
C ALA A 70 -9.81 -1.11 -8.59
N MET A 71 -9.35 0.13 -8.86
CA MET A 71 -10.07 1.37 -8.56
C MET A 71 -10.38 2.21 -9.80
N HIS A 72 -9.68 1.95 -10.91
CA HIS A 72 -9.79 2.73 -12.16
C HIS A 72 -11.22 2.84 -12.68
N ASP A 73 -11.90 1.71 -12.89
CA ASP A 73 -13.24 1.70 -13.50
C ASP A 73 -14.26 2.43 -12.62
N PHE A 74 -14.15 2.33 -11.30
CA PHE A 74 -14.99 3.11 -10.40
C PHE A 74 -14.71 4.60 -10.52
N ILE A 75 -13.43 5.00 -10.58
CA ILE A 75 -13.03 6.41 -10.68
C ILE A 75 -13.52 7.00 -12.00
N GLU A 76 -13.36 6.30 -13.14
CA GLU A 76 -13.85 6.73 -14.46
C GLU A 76 -15.38 6.92 -14.51
N ASN A 77 -16.13 6.20 -13.65
CA ASN A 77 -17.58 6.34 -13.53
C ASN A 77 -18.02 7.50 -12.61
N LEU A 78 -17.10 8.18 -11.93
CA LEU A 78 -17.43 9.39 -11.18
C LEU A 78 -17.69 10.56 -12.14
N PRO A 79 -18.60 11.51 -11.81
CA PRO A 79 -18.90 12.65 -12.68
C PRO A 79 -17.68 13.46 -13.14
N ASP A 80 -16.67 13.58 -12.27
CA ASP A 80 -15.43 14.32 -12.52
C ASP A 80 -14.20 13.40 -12.68
N GLY A 81 -14.41 12.08 -12.77
CA GLY A 81 -13.32 11.13 -12.90
C GLY A 81 -12.26 11.24 -11.78
N TYR A 82 -10.99 11.31 -12.18
CA TYR A 82 -9.85 11.52 -11.28
C TYR A 82 -9.82 12.90 -10.59
N GLN A 83 -10.53 13.90 -11.15
CA GLN A 83 -10.67 15.23 -10.55
C GLN A 83 -11.80 15.27 -9.51
N ALA A 84 -12.53 14.17 -9.31
CA ALA A 84 -13.57 14.11 -8.29
C ALA A 84 -13.00 14.40 -6.90
N SER A 85 -13.66 15.32 -6.18
CA SER A 85 -13.32 15.61 -4.80
C SER A 85 -13.57 14.40 -3.90
N VAL A 86 -12.61 14.05 -3.05
CA VAL A 86 -12.77 12.96 -2.07
C VAL A 86 -13.71 13.31 -0.91
N GLY A 87 -14.00 14.61 -0.73
CA GLY A 87 -14.75 15.15 0.40
C GLY A 87 -13.94 15.16 1.70
N GLU A 88 -14.48 15.78 2.75
CA GLU A 88 -13.80 15.90 4.04
C GLU A 88 -13.39 14.51 4.56
N LYS A 89 -12.10 14.29 4.76
CA LYS A 89 -11.52 13.00 5.20
C LYS A 89 -11.97 11.79 4.35
N GLY A 90 -12.17 12.02 3.05
CA GLY A 90 -12.66 11.00 2.13
C GLY A 90 -14.12 10.61 2.35
N GLY A 91 -14.95 11.45 2.98
CA GLY A 91 -16.33 11.13 3.37
C GLY A 91 -17.26 10.67 2.23
N LYS A 92 -16.86 10.88 0.97
CA LYS A 92 -17.60 10.42 -0.21
C LYS A 92 -17.29 8.97 -0.63
N PHE A 93 -16.33 8.31 0.04
CA PHE A 93 -15.82 7.00 -0.30
C PHE A 93 -16.05 6.00 0.84
N SER A 94 -16.41 4.76 0.50
CA SER A 94 -16.52 3.65 1.46
C SER A 94 -15.16 3.25 2.02
N GLY A 95 -15.13 2.52 3.14
CA GLY A 95 -13.87 2.05 3.75
C GLY A 95 -12.97 1.29 2.76
N GLY A 96 -13.53 0.34 2.01
CA GLY A 96 -12.79 -0.41 1.00
C GLY A 96 -12.32 0.45 -0.19
N GLN A 97 -13.06 1.51 -0.55
CA GLN A 97 -12.59 2.44 -1.58
C GLN A 97 -11.44 3.31 -1.07
N LYS A 98 -11.48 3.78 0.18
CA LYS A 98 -10.36 4.50 0.81
C LYS A 98 -9.12 3.62 0.88
N GLN A 99 -9.27 2.35 1.27
CA GLN A 99 -8.18 1.38 1.28
C GLN A 99 -7.56 1.21 -0.12
N ARG A 100 -8.37 1.04 -1.16
CA ARG A 100 -7.89 0.97 -2.55
C ARG A 100 -7.17 2.25 -3.01
N ILE A 101 -7.64 3.44 -2.60
CA ILE A 101 -6.91 4.69 -2.87
C ILE A 101 -5.56 4.70 -2.12
N GLY A 102 -5.51 4.19 -0.89
CA GLY A 102 -4.24 4.02 -0.13
C GLY A 102 -3.27 3.04 -0.80
N LEU A 103 -3.78 1.94 -1.36
CA LEU A 103 -2.99 1.01 -2.17
C LEU A 103 -2.46 1.68 -3.44
N ALA A 104 -3.33 2.38 -4.18
CA ALA A 104 -2.93 3.16 -5.34
C ALA A 104 -1.86 4.20 -4.98
N ARG A 105 -1.95 4.84 -3.81
CA ARG A 105 -0.92 5.75 -3.30
C ARG A 105 0.43 5.06 -3.12
N ALA A 106 0.44 3.84 -2.61
CA ALA A 106 1.67 3.06 -2.47
C ALA A 106 2.24 2.63 -3.84
N PHE A 107 1.37 2.19 -4.77
CA PHE A 107 1.78 1.81 -6.13
C PHE A 107 2.31 2.99 -6.93
N TYR A 108 1.71 4.17 -6.75
CA TYR A 108 2.20 5.40 -7.37
C TYR A 108 3.62 5.74 -6.91
N ARG A 109 4.08 5.33 -5.72
CA ARG A 109 5.45 5.66 -5.27
C ARG A 109 6.55 4.76 -5.86
N GLU A 110 6.22 3.66 -6.54
CA GLU A 110 7.20 2.70 -7.10
C GLU A 110 8.29 2.28 -6.09
N VAL A 111 7.83 1.86 -4.91
CA VAL A 111 8.68 1.42 -3.80
C VAL A 111 9.20 0.00 -4.03
N SER A 112 10.31 -0.39 -3.38
CA SER A 112 10.83 -1.76 -3.43
C SER A 112 10.26 -2.66 -2.33
N VAL A 113 9.75 -2.07 -1.24
CA VAL A 113 9.10 -2.80 -0.15
C VAL A 113 7.75 -2.19 0.16
N LEU A 114 6.70 -3.01 0.17
CA LEU A 114 5.34 -2.62 0.53
C LEU A 114 4.92 -3.31 1.83
N LEU A 115 4.56 -2.50 2.82
CA LEU A 115 4.03 -2.94 4.10
C LEU A 115 2.50 -2.75 4.11
N LEU A 116 1.76 -3.84 4.23
CA LEU A 116 0.31 -3.85 4.29
C LEU A 116 -0.14 -4.24 5.71
N ASP A 117 -0.76 -3.31 6.42
CA ASP A 117 -1.20 -3.51 7.79
C ASP A 117 -2.73 -3.62 7.82
N GLU A 118 -3.23 -4.85 7.72
CA GLU A 118 -4.66 -5.15 7.52
C GLU A 118 -5.32 -4.35 6.38
N ALA A 119 -4.52 -3.90 5.40
CA ALA A 119 -4.95 -2.96 4.36
C ALA A 119 -5.99 -3.53 3.38
N THR A 120 -6.28 -4.83 3.45
CA THR A 120 -7.30 -5.51 2.63
C THR A 120 -8.51 -5.97 3.45
N SER A 121 -8.56 -5.64 4.74
CA SER A 121 -9.63 -6.08 5.66
C SER A 121 -11.02 -5.56 5.27
N ALA A 122 -11.12 -4.36 4.70
CA ALA A 122 -12.40 -3.76 4.29
C ALA A 122 -12.76 -4.07 2.83
N LEU A 123 -12.02 -4.96 2.16
CA LEU A 123 -12.26 -5.39 0.78
C LEU A 123 -13.03 -6.72 0.76
N ASP A 124 -13.95 -6.86 -0.18
CA ASP A 124 -14.54 -8.16 -0.48
C ASP A 124 -13.48 -9.11 -1.06
N MET A 125 -13.79 -10.42 -1.00
CA MET A 125 -12.86 -11.47 -1.40
C MET A 125 -12.39 -11.34 -2.85
N GLN A 126 -13.28 -10.96 -3.77
CA GLN A 126 -12.96 -10.90 -5.19
C GLN A 126 -12.03 -9.72 -5.49
N THR A 127 -12.35 -8.54 -4.96
CA THR A 127 -11.49 -7.36 -5.06
C THR A 127 -10.11 -7.60 -4.46
N GLN A 128 -10.03 -8.29 -3.31
CA GLN A 128 -8.75 -8.60 -2.68
C GLN A 128 -7.89 -9.52 -3.56
N SER A 129 -8.47 -10.61 -4.10
CA SER A 129 -7.75 -11.52 -4.98
C SER A 129 -7.24 -10.82 -6.23
N GLU A 130 -8.06 -9.98 -6.86
CA GLU A 130 -7.67 -9.19 -8.04
C GLU A 130 -6.45 -8.30 -7.76
N ILE A 131 -6.46 -7.57 -6.64
CA ILE A 131 -5.33 -6.70 -6.27
C ILE A 131 -4.05 -7.51 -6.03
N LEU A 132 -4.17 -8.67 -5.37
CA LEU A 132 -3.02 -9.53 -5.08
C LEU A 132 -2.46 -10.18 -6.36
N GLU A 133 -3.33 -10.54 -7.31
CA GLU A 133 -2.94 -11.01 -8.65
C GLU A 133 -2.26 -9.89 -9.46
N ASN A 134 -2.81 -8.67 -9.43
CA ASN A 134 -2.20 -7.50 -10.06
C ASN A 134 -0.80 -7.22 -9.50
N LEU A 135 -0.64 -7.35 -8.18
CA LEU A 135 0.66 -7.23 -7.50
C LEU A 135 1.64 -8.30 -7.99
N LYS A 136 1.24 -9.57 -8.04
CA LYS A 136 2.08 -10.65 -8.56
C LYS A 136 2.46 -10.45 -10.02
N ALA A 137 1.54 -9.95 -10.84
CA ALA A 137 1.77 -9.69 -12.26
C ALA A 137 2.68 -8.47 -12.52
N SER A 138 2.77 -7.53 -11.57
CA SER A 138 3.58 -6.31 -11.71
C SER A 138 5.09 -6.54 -11.77
N GLY A 139 5.56 -7.75 -11.46
CA GLY A 139 6.91 -8.23 -11.79
C GLY A 139 7.88 -8.31 -10.62
N TYR A 140 9.08 -8.81 -10.92
CA TYR A 140 10.18 -8.99 -9.98
C TYR A 140 10.71 -7.64 -9.48
N GLY A 141 10.83 -7.48 -8.16
CA GLY A 141 11.46 -6.30 -7.54
C GLY A 141 10.67 -5.66 -6.40
N LEU A 142 9.39 -6.03 -6.22
CA LEU A 142 8.58 -5.60 -5.08
C LEU A 142 8.50 -6.70 -4.02
N THR A 143 8.98 -6.41 -2.81
CA THR A 143 8.75 -7.25 -1.63
C THR A 143 7.50 -6.78 -0.92
N VAL A 144 6.50 -7.65 -0.75
CA VAL A 144 5.28 -7.34 0.01
C VAL A 144 5.33 -8.06 1.35
N ILE A 145 5.23 -7.30 2.44
CA ILE A 145 5.07 -7.81 3.80
C ILE A 145 3.68 -7.41 4.27
N MET A 146 2.89 -8.38 4.69
CA MET A 146 1.50 -8.15 5.06
C MET A 146 1.18 -8.76 6.44
N ALA A 147 0.57 -7.95 7.30
CA ALA A 147 -0.05 -8.40 8.53
C ALA A 147 -1.55 -8.57 8.29
N THR A 148 -2.07 -9.77 8.54
CA THR A 148 -3.46 -10.11 8.25
C THR A 148 -3.95 -11.25 9.14
N HIS A 149 -5.23 -11.20 9.48
CA HIS A 149 -5.95 -12.31 10.11
C HIS A 149 -6.85 -13.06 9.10
N ARG A 150 -6.75 -12.74 7.80
CA ARG A 150 -7.58 -13.30 6.72
C ARG A 150 -6.88 -14.43 5.97
N SER A 151 -7.49 -15.61 5.97
CA SER A 151 -6.95 -16.81 5.31
C SER A 151 -6.71 -16.63 3.80
N GLU A 152 -7.47 -15.78 3.11
CA GLU A 152 -7.32 -15.56 1.67
C GLU A 152 -6.04 -14.80 1.33
N ALA A 153 -5.63 -13.87 2.19
CA ALA A 153 -4.35 -13.19 2.06
C ALA A 153 -3.19 -14.15 2.31
N ILE A 154 -3.35 -15.08 3.26
CA ILE A 154 -2.38 -16.14 3.54
C ILE A 154 -2.20 -17.05 2.31
N ALA A 155 -3.29 -17.40 1.64
CA ALA A 155 -3.28 -18.33 0.51
C ALA A 155 -2.45 -17.86 -0.70
N VAL A 156 -2.20 -16.55 -0.83
CA VAL A 156 -1.40 -15.99 -1.93
C VAL A 156 0.05 -15.70 -1.54
N ALA A 157 0.42 -15.79 -0.26
CA ALA A 157 1.75 -15.45 0.22
C ALA A 157 2.78 -16.52 -0.20
N ASP A 158 3.97 -16.09 -0.60
CA ASP A 158 5.08 -17.02 -0.89
C ASP A 158 5.62 -17.67 0.40
N ARG A 159 5.48 -16.99 1.54
CA ARG A 159 5.89 -17.44 2.87
C ARG A 159 4.89 -16.96 3.91
N VAL A 160 4.59 -17.82 4.89
CA VAL A 160 3.68 -17.53 5.99
C VAL A 160 4.44 -17.69 7.30
N ILE A 161 4.38 -16.67 8.15
CA ILE A 161 5.02 -16.67 9.47
C ILE A 161 3.93 -16.40 10.50
N GLY A 162 3.68 -17.38 11.37
CA GLY A 162 2.86 -17.19 12.56
C GLY A 162 3.67 -16.51 13.65
N ILE A 163 3.06 -15.55 14.35
CA ILE A 163 3.66 -14.89 15.51
C ILE A 163 2.85 -15.29 16.73
N ASN A 164 3.49 -15.90 17.73
CA ASN A 164 2.88 -16.22 19.03
C ASN A 164 3.90 -15.98 20.15
N ASP A 165 3.47 -15.37 21.26
CA ASP A 165 4.31 -15.13 22.45
C ASP A 165 5.71 -14.54 22.15
N ASN A 166 5.78 -13.53 21.27
CA ASN A 166 7.02 -12.92 20.78
C ASN A 166 7.99 -13.88 20.06
N SER A 167 7.51 -15.05 19.63
CA SER A 167 8.27 -16.04 18.87
C SER A 167 7.68 -16.22 17.47
N LEU A 168 8.57 -16.50 16.51
CA LEU A 168 8.21 -16.72 15.11
C LEU A 168 8.10 -18.22 14.86
N HIS A 169 6.98 -18.63 14.28
CA HIS A 169 6.71 -20.00 13.87
C HIS A 169 6.50 -20.03 12.34
N PRO A 170 7.41 -20.64 11.56
CA PRO A 170 7.13 -20.88 10.15
C PRO A 170 5.94 -21.85 10.04
N GLN A 171 5.00 -21.53 9.15
CA GLN A 171 3.91 -22.45 8.78
C GLN A 171 4.28 -23.27 7.55
#